data_AF-K2GH54-F1
#
_entry.id   AF-K2GH54-F1
#
_cell.length_a   1.000
_cell.length_b   1.000
_cell.length_c   1.000
_cell.angle_alpha   90.00
_cell.angle_beta   90.00
_cell.angle_gamma   90.00
#
_symmetry.space_group_name_H-M   'P 1'
#
loop_
_entity.id
_entity.type
_entity.pdbx_description
1 polymer ?
#
loop_
_entity_poly.entity_id
_entity_poly.type
_entity_poly.pdbx_seq_one_letter_code
_entity_poly.pdbx_strand_id
1 'polypeptide(L)'
;MSMLRCIGYNIGSYFYNSMSSKRLIKLQPFTQKNVVHILGNCYYPETNENLNHLTFNDANLKIHDLIVATYRQKYSYLGNTYLSSDAGWGCAIRATQMMVVNALVIFKDQMQQIVDYNSFEHQQNKSQAKELIYDRISSLLSIHNIYIQQVIKTHNPKGTNFLPPSICCIAISFVINLKIMQY
;
A
#
# COMPACT_ATOMS: atom_id res chain seq x y z
N MET A 1 11.24 2.31 -31.74
CA MET A 1 10.10 2.53 -30.82
C MET A 1 10.27 1.95 -29.39
N SER A 2 11.32 1.20 -29.06
CA SER A 2 11.53 0.66 -27.70
C SER A 2 12.18 1.64 -26.71
N MET A 3 13.06 2.52 -27.20
CA MET A 3 13.84 3.44 -26.35
C MET A 3 13.00 4.55 -25.69
N LEU A 4 11.95 5.03 -26.38
CA LEU A 4 11.03 6.06 -25.86
C LEU A 4 10.16 5.54 -24.69
N ARG A 5 9.83 4.24 -24.65
CA ARG A 5 9.14 3.66 -23.49
C ARG A 5 10.07 3.66 -22.28
N CYS A 6 11.34 3.29 -22.41
CA CYS A 6 12.26 3.22 -21.27
C CYS A 6 12.50 4.58 -20.57
N ILE A 7 12.40 5.70 -21.31
CA ILE A 7 12.63 7.05 -20.75
C ILE A 7 11.43 7.53 -19.92
N GLY A 8 10.20 7.27 -20.36
CA GLY A 8 8.99 7.67 -19.63
C GLY A 8 8.83 6.96 -18.28
N TYR A 9 9.17 5.67 -18.20
CA TYR A 9 9.06 4.89 -16.95
C TYR A 9 10.15 5.24 -15.92
N ASN A 10 11.33 5.66 -16.38
CA ASN A 10 12.41 6.12 -15.47
C ASN A 10 12.12 7.51 -14.89
N ILE A 11 11.41 8.37 -15.62
CA ILE A 11 11.00 9.69 -15.10
C ILE A 11 9.96 9.53 -13.99
N GLY A 12 8.98 8.64 -14.16
CA GLY A 12 7.97 8.35 -13.12
C GLY A 12 8.58 7.76 -11.84
N SER A 13 9.52 6.82 -11.96
CA SER A 13 10.23 6.29 -10.79
C SER A 13 11.15 7.33 -10.14
N TYR A 14 11.78 8.22 -10.91
CA TYR A 14 12.55 9.36 -10.37
C TYR A 14 11.65 10.34 -9.61
N PHE A 15 10.46 10.67 -10.13
CA PHE A 15 9.53 11.57 -9.45
C PHE A 15 8.99 10.95 -8.15
N TYR A 16 8.65 9.67 -8.14
CA TYR A 16 8.20 8.97 -6.92
C TYR A 16 9.31 8.81 -5.89
N ASN A 17 10.56 8.53 -6.31
CA ASN A 17 11.71 8.55 -5.40
C ASN A 17 12.09 9.98 -4.94
N SER A 18 11.68 11.02 -5.68
CA SER A 18 11.88 12.43 -5.33
C SER A 18 10.81 13.03 -4.42
N MET A 19 9.70 12.31 -4.17
CA MET A 19 8.76 12.58 -3.07
C MET A 19 9.44 12.20 -1.75
N SER A 20 10.51 12.93 -1.43
CA SER A 20 11.06 13.05 -0.09
C SER A 20 9.91 13.44 0.84
N SER A 21 9.79 12.81 2.00
CA SER A 21 8.75 13.13 2.99
C SER A 21 8.71 14.63 3.37
N LYS A 22 9.79 15.36 3.07
CA LYS A 22 9.91 16.82 3.25
C LYS A 22 9.12 17.65 2.21
N ARG A 23 8.56 17.05 1.16
CA ARG A 23 7.69 17.69 0.15
C ARG A 23 6.37 16.95 -0.02
N LEU A 24 5.84 16.36 1.04
CA LEU A 24 4.41 16.04 1.05
C LEU A 24 3.68 17.38 0.91
N ILE A 25 3.09 17.61 -0.27
CA ILE A 25 2.19 18.73 -0.49
C ILE A 25 1.14 18.61 0.61
N LYS A 26 1.07 19.62 1.49
CA LYS A 26 0.01 19.69 2.49
C LYS A 26 -1.29 19.64 1.69
N LEU A 27 -2.04 18.55 1.84
CA LEU A 27 -3.32 18.42 1.16
C LEU A 27 -4.11 19.67 1.52
N GLN A 28 -4.48 20.43 0.51
CA GLN A 28 -5.38 21.55 0.73
C GLN A 28 -6.68 20.96 1.27
N PRO A 29 -7.33 21.61 2.25
CA PRO A 29 -8.63 21.16 2.72
C PRO A 29 -9.56 20.97 1.51
N PHE A 30 -10.43 19.97 1.59
CA PHE A 30 -11.39 19.70 0.53
C PHE A 30 -12.22 20.97 0.30
N THR A 31 -12.01 21.63 -0.85
CA THR A 31 -12.76 22.83 -1.25
C THR A 31 -14.07 22.48 -1.96
N GLN A 32 -14.41 21.19 -1.99
CA GLN A 32 -15.53 20.65 -2.73
C GLN A 32 -16.81 20.76 -1.91
N LYS A 33 -17.93 21.07 -2.58
CA LYS A 33 -19.27 21.04 -1.94
C LYS A 33 -19.87 19.63 -1.87
N ASN A 34 -19.25 18.68 -2.59
CA ASN A 34 -19.76 17.33 -2.74
C ASN A 34 -19.23 16.41 -1.64
N VAL A 35 -20.03 15.40 -1.31
CA VAL A 35 -19.65 14.33 -0.36
C VAL A 35 -18.43 13.57 -0.89
N VAL A 36 -17.48 13.30 0.00
CA VAL A 36 -16.29 12.51 -0.30
C VAL A 36 -16.49 11.09 0.24
N HIS A 37 -16.22 10.07 -0.58
CA HIS A 37 -16.33 8.67 -0.17
C HIS A 37 -14.94 8.05 -0.01
N ILE A 38 -14.64 7.55 1.19
CA ILE A 38 -13.37 6.87 1.49
C ILE A 38 -13.68 5.55 2.18
N LEU A 39 -13.31 4.44 1.52
CA LEU A 39 -13.40 3.08 2.06
C LEU A 39 -14.81 2.73 2.62
N GLY A 40 -15.86 3.19 1.94
CA GLY A 40 -17.25 2.94 2.32
C GLY A 40 -17.89 4.01 3.22
N ASN A 41 -17.10 4.94 3.78
CA ASN A 41 -17.62 6.04 4.60
C ASN A 41 -17.86 7.30 3.77
N CYS A 42 -18.89 8.05 4.14
CA CYS A 42 -19.25 9.34 3.55
C CYS A 42 -18.77 10.49 4.46
N TYR A 43 -18.10 11.47 3.86
CA TYR A 43 -17.55 12.64 4.55
C TYR A 43 -18.13 13.91 3.94
N TYR A 44 -18.56 14.84 4.80
CA TYR A 44 -19.33 16.02 4.45
C TYR A 44 -18.57 17.30 4.78
N PRO A 45 -18.87 18.41 4.08
CA PRO A 45 -18.33 19.72 4.46
C PRO A 45 -18.82 20.14 5.86
N GLU A 46 -17.96 20.84 6.60
CA GLU A 46 -18.27 21.36 7.93
C GLU A 46 -19.34 22.46 7.87
N THR A 47 -20.60 22.08 8.04
CA THR A 47 -21.76 22.99 8.10
C THR A 47 -22.67 22.64 9.28
N ASN A 48 -23.49 23.58 9.75
CA ASN A 48 -24.42 23.36 10.87
C ASN A 48 -25.43 22.23 10.62
N GLU A 49 -25.70 21.91 9.35
CA GLU A 49 -26.61 20.82 8.96
C GLU A 49 -25.97 19.43 9.13
N ASN A 50 -24.63 19.35 9.14
CA ASN A 50 -23.87 18.09 9.11
C ASN A 50 -23.15 17.77 10.43
N LEU A 51 -23.58 18.36 11.56
CA LEU A 51 -22.90 18.21 12.86
C LEU A 51 -22.75 16.75 13.35
N ASN A 52 -23.63 15.85 12.90
CA ASN A 52 -23.62 14.43 13.28
C ASN A 52 -22.94 13.53 12.24
N HIS A 53 -22.34 14.10 11.19
CA HIS A 53 -21.69 13.35 10.12
C HIS A 53 -20.16 13.47 10.20
N LEU A 54 -19.47 12.49 9.61
CA LEU A 54 -18.02 12.59 9.43
C LEU A 54 -17.70 13.79 8.53
N THR A 55 -16.73 14.58 8.96
CA THR A 55 -16.34 15.85 8.33
C THR A 55 -15.19 15.68 7.34
N PHE A 56 -14.88 16.71 6.58
CA PHE A 56 -13.67 16.73 5.75
C PHE A 56 -12.38 16.68 6.56
N ASN A 57 -12.38 17.21 7.78
CA ASN A 57 -11.28 16.99 8.71
C ASN A 57 -11.10 15.50 9.05
N ASP A 58 -12.19 14.76 9.29
CA ASP A 58 -12.13 13.31 9.54
C ASP A 58 -11.66 12.54 8.30
N ALA A 59 -12.04 12.99 7.10
CA ALA A 59 -11.54 12.45 5.84
C ALA A 59 -10.02 12.61 5.73
N ASN A 60 -9.52 13.79 6.08
CA ASN A 60 -8.08 14.09 6.07
C ASN A 60 -7.32 13.21 7.06
N LEU A 61 -7.83 13.07 8.30
CA LEU A 61 -7.29 12.16 9.29
C LEU A 61 -7.27 10.71 8.77
N LYS A 62 -8.38 10.26 8.17
CA LYS A 62 -8.48 8.90 7.61
C LYS A 62 -7.46 8.64 6.51
N ILE A 63 -7.26 9.60 5.60
CA ILE A 63 -6.29 9.46 4.50
C ILE A 63 -4.85 9.40 5.03
N HIS A 64 -4.51 10.28 5.97
CA HIS A 64 -3.18 10.29 6.59
C HIS A 64 -2.93 9.06 7.47
N ASP A 65 -3.99 8.43 7.95
CA ASP A 65 -3.91 7.20 8.72
C ASP A 65 -3.51 5.98 7.86
N LEU A 66 -3.83 5.97 6.56
CA LEU A 66 -3.56 4.82 5.70
C LEU A 66 -2.08 4.44 5.64
N ILE A 67 -1.82 3.13 5.67
CA ILE A 67 -0.49 2.57 5.44
C ILE A 67 -0.15 2.70 3.95
N VAL A 68 0.90 3.45 3.64
CA VAL A 68 1.40 3.66 2.28
C VAL A 68 2.70 2.89 2.06
N ALA A 69 2.75 2.13 0.97
CA ALA A 69 3.93 1.45 0.49
C ALA A 69 4.35 2.04 -0.86
N THR A 70 5.61 2.48 -0.95
CA THR A 70 6.20 3.05 -2.16
C THR A 70 7.27 2.11 -2.72
N TYR A 71 7.82 2.46 -3.88
CA TYR A 71 9.04 1.82 -4.37
C TYR A 71 10.17 1.91 -3.36
N ARG A 72 11.01 0.88 -3.37
CA ARG A 72 12.18 0.75 -2.51
C ARG A 72 13.35 0.24 -3.33
N GLN A 73 14.54 0.48 -2.81
CA GLN A 73 15.80 0.11 -3.41
C GLN A 73 16.79 -0.30 -2.32
N LYS A 74 17.84 -1.02 -2.71
CA LYS A 74 18.91 -1.50 -1.82
C LYS A 74 18.44 -2.51 -0.76
N TYR A 75 17.33 -3.20 -1.02
CA TYR A 75 16.96 -4.40 -0.26
C TYR A 75 17.76 -5.61 -0.77
N SER A 76 17.79 -6.70 0.00
CA SER A 76 18.48 -7.95 -0.40
C SER A 76 17.87 -8.55 -1.66
N TYR A 77 18.69 -9.23 -2.46
CA TYR A 77 18.26 -9.76 -3.76
C TYR A 77 17.01 -10.66 -3.68
N LEU A 78 16.12 -10.52 -4.66
CA LEU A 78 14.87 -11.29 -4.73
C LEU A 78 15.13 -12.69 -5.28
N GLY A 79 15.09 -13.71 -4.40
CA GLY A 79 15.34 -15.10 -4.77
C GLY A 79 16.70 -15.27 -5.46
N ASN A 80 16.73 -16.00 -6.57
CA ASN A 80 17.96 -16.23 -7.36
C ASN A 80 18.17 -15.18 -8.47
N THR A 81 17.80 -13.93 -8.22
CA THR A 81 17.96 -12.82 -9.18
C THR A 81 18.92 -11.76 -8.66
N TYR A 82 19.23 -10.75 -9.47
CA TYR A 82 19.98 -9.55 -9.05
C TYR A 82 19.07 -8.35 -8.77
N LEU A 83 17.75 -8.56 -8.64
CA LEU A 83 16.81 -7.48 -8.37
C LEU A 83 16.91 -7.04 -6.91
N SER A 84 17.28 -5.78 -6.71
CA SER A 84 17.38 -5.12 -5.40
C SER A 84 16.56 -3.81 -5.34
N SER A 85 15.68 -3.60 -6.34
CA SER A 85 14.80 -2.44 -6.45
C SER A 85 13.53 -2.83 -7.21
N ASP A 86 12.39 -2.31 -6.75
CA ASP A 86 11.09 -2.50 -7.40
C ASP A 86 10.62 -1.27 -8.19
N ALA A 87 11.49 -0.27 -8.30
CA ALA A 87 11.22 0.91 -9.09
C ALA A 87 10.94 0.55 -10.55
N GLY A 88 9.79 1.00 -11.06
CA GLY A 88 9.39 0.81 -12.46
C GLY A 88 8.57 -0.46 -12.74
N TRP A 89 8.45 -1.39 -11.78
CA TRP A 89 7.69 -2.65 -11.99
C TRP A 89 6.88 -3.13 -10.78
N GLY A 90 7.21 -2.66 -9.57
CA GLY A 90 6.59 -3.13 -8.32
C GLY A 90 5.25 -2.50 -7.96
N CYS A 91 4.70 -1.58 -8.77
CA CYS A 91 3.57 -0.74 -8.34
C CYS A 91 2.33 -1.55 -7.97
N ALA A 92 2.00 -2.57 -8.77
CA ALA A 92 0.86 -3.43 -8.48
C ALA A 92 1.09 -4.27 -7.21
N ILE A 93 2.32 -4.69 -6.93
CA ILE A 93 2.68 -5.38 -5.67
C ILE A 93 2.47 -4.42 -4.49
N ARG A 94 2.99 -3.20 -4.57
CA ARG A 94 2.83 -2.18 -3.51
C ARG A 94 1.36 -1.81 -3.28
N ALA A 95 0.59 -1.65 -4.35
CA ALA A 95 -0.85 -1.39 -4.26
C ALA A 95 -1.60 -2.54 -3.58
N THR A 96 -1.27 -3.78 -3.91
CA THR A 96 -1.91 -4.96 -3.30
C THR A 96 -1.48 -5.10 -1.84
N GLN A 97 -0.21 -4.84 -1.51
CA GLN A 97 0.27 -4.75 -0.13
C GLN A 97 -0.54 -3.73 0.67
N MET A 98 -0.67 -2.48 0.17
CA MET A 98 -1.46 -1.43 0.80
C MET A 98 -2.93 -1.84 1.00
N MET A 99 -3.56 -2.43 -0.01
CA MET A 99 -4.93 -2.91 0.08
C MET A 99 -5.10 -3.92 1.22
N VAL A 100 -4.25 -4.94 1.28
CA VAL A 100 -4.35 -6.02 2.28
C VAL A 100 -4.07 -5.52 3.69
N VAL A 101 -3.01 -4.74 3.91
CA VAL A 101 -2.66 -4.28 5.26
C VAL A 101 -3.67 -3.27 5.81
N ASN A 102 -4.20 -2.37 4.97
CA ASN A 102 -5.23 -1.43 5.42
C ASN A 102 -6.55 -2.16 5.69
N ALA A 103 -6.93 -3.14 4.86
CA ALA A 103 -8.09 -3.98 5.14
C ALA A 103 -7.96 -4.75 6.46
N LEU A 104 -6.76 -5.27 6.77
CA LEU A 104 -6.48 -5.96 8.02
C LEU A 104 -6.62 -5.04 9.25
N VAL A 105 -6.11 -3.80 9.18
CA VAL A 105 -6.25 -2.81 10.25
C VAL A 105 -7.73 -2.50 10.48
N ILE A 106 -8.48 -2.18 9.41
CA ILE A 106 -9.91 -1.89 9.49
C ILE A 106 -10.69 -3.04 10.12
N PHE A 107 -10.41 -4.27 9.68
CA PHE A 107 -11.05 -5.47 10.23
C PHE A 107 -10.76 -5.65 11.72
N LYS A 108 -9.51 -5.51 12.15
CA LYS A 108 -9.12 -5.63 13.56
C LYS A 108 -9.77 -4.54 14.42
N ASP A 109 -9.73 -3.29 13.96
CA ASP A 109 -10.33 -2.17 14.68
C ASP A 109 -11.84 -2.35 14.85
N GLN A 110 -12.53 -2.83 13.82
CA GLN A 110 -13.95 -3.16 13.89
C GLN A 110 -14.24 -4.28 14.90
N MET A 111 -13.44 -5.35 14.90
CA MET A 111 -13.59 -6.44 15.87
C MET A 111 -13.36 -5.98 17.31
N GLN A 112 -12.44 -5.02 17.50
CA GLN A 112 -12.09 -4.46 18.81
C GLN A 112 -12.91 -3.22 19.18
N GLN A 113 -13.86 -2.81 18.33
CA GLN A 113 -14.69 -1.61 18.49
C GLN A 113 -13.88 -0.32 18.69
N ILE A 114 -12.73 -0.22 18.03
CA ILE A 114 -11.84 0.94 18.10
C ILE A 114 -12.36 2.04 17.16
N VAL A 115 -12.62 3.22 17.72
CA VAL A 115 -13.12 4.39 16.97
C VAL A 115 -12.06 5.49 16.84
N ASP A 116 -11.17 5.62 17.84
CA ASP A 116 -10.12 6.64 17.84
C ASP A 116 -8.84 6.14 17.14
N TYR A 117 -8.49 6.76 16.02
CA TYR A 117 -7.26 6.49 15.27
C TYR A 117 -5.98 6.87 16.05
N ASN A 118 -6.07 7.64 17.14
CA ASN A 118 -4.91 7.94 17.99
C ASN A 118 -4.75 6.97 19.16
N SER A 119 -5.69 6.03 19.34
CA SER A 119 -5.62 5.02 20.40
C SER A 119 -4.37 4.14 20.28
N PHE A 120 -3.88 3.66 21.43
CA PHE A 120 -2.72 2.78 21.48
C PHE A 120 -2.96 1.49 20.69
N GLU A 121 -4.16 0.92 20.81
CA GLU A 121 -4.59 -0.31 20.17
C GLU A 121 -4.59 -0.16 18.64
N HIS A 122 -5.13 0.93 18.11
CA HIS A 122 -5.10 1.22 16.68
C HIS A 122 -3.66 1.35 16.16
N GLN A 123 -2.81 2.10 16.87
CA GLN A 123 -1.41 2.25 16.49
C GLN A 123 -0.65 0.92 16.55
N GLN A 124 -0.98 0.05 17.51
CA GLN A 124 -0.43 -1.30 17.59
C GLN A 124 -0.88 -2.17 16.40
N ASN A 125 -2.16 -2.14 16.05
CA ASN A 125 -2.70 -2.84 14.87
C ASN A 125 -1.99 -2.38 13.59
N LYS A 126 -1.81 -1.07 13.42
CA LYS A 126 -1.06 -0.50 12.28
C LYS A 126 0.41 -0.92 12.28
N SER A 127 1.07 -0.92 13.43
CA SER A 127 2.46 -1.35 13.54
C SER A 127 2.63 -2.80 13.11
N GLN A 128 1.80 -3.70 13.64
CA GLN A 128 1.79 -5.11 13.26
C GLN A 128 1.50 -5.29 11.75
N ALA A 129 0.55 -4.54 11.20
CA ALA A 129 0.23 -4.61 9.78
C ALA A 129 1.39 -4.12 8.89
N LYS A 130 2.10 -3.05 9.29
CA LYS A 130 3.31 -2.57 8.59
C LYS A 130 4.43 -3.62 8.60
N GLU A 131 4.63 -4.32 9.72
CA GLU A 131 5.66 -5.35 9.81
C GLU A 131 5.46 -6.49 8.81
N LEU A 132 4.23 -6.76 8.37
CA LEU A 132 3.95 -7.77 7.36
C LEU A 132 4.59 -7.43 6.01
N ILE A 133 4.77 -6.15 5.67
CA ILE A 133 5.16 -5.70 4.33
C ILE A 133 6.55 -5.06 4.24
N TYR A 134 7.34 -5.06 5.31
CA TYR A 134 8.73 -4.60 5.23
C TYR A 134 9.54 -5.40 4.20
N ASP A 135 10.51 -4.74 3.55
CA ASP A 135 11.35 -5.33 2.50
C ASP A 135 12.45 -6.23 3.07
N ARG A 136 12.05 -7.20 3.89
CA ARG A 136 12.90 -8.22 4.49
C ARG A 136 12.23 -9.58 4.34
N ILE A 137 13.02 -10.61 4.10
CA ILE A 137 12.53 -11.99 3.88
C ILE A 137 11.68 -12.48 5.05
N SER A 138 11.99 -12.06 6.29
CA SER A 138 11.23 -12.43 7.49
C SER A 138 9.80 -11.89 7.54
N SER A 139 9.51 -10.81 6.81
CA SER A 139 8.17 -10.21 6.75
C SER A 139 7.28 -11.00 5.79
N LEU A 140 6.13 -11.48 6.28
CA LEU A 140 5.24 -12.41 5.56
C LEU A 140 4.94 -11.95 4.13
N LEU A 141 4.40 -10.74 3.99
CA LEU A 141 3.98 -10.13 2.73
C LEU A 141 5.08 -9.23 2.14
N SER A 142 6.34 -9.47 2.47
CA SER A 142 7.47 -8.76 1.86
C SER A 142 7.49 -8.94 0.34
N ILE A 143 8.09 -7.99 -0.35
CA ILE A 143 8.31 -8.10 -1.79
C ILE A 143 9.13 -9.35 -2.14
N HIS A 144 10.02 -9.80 -1.26
CA HIS A 144 10.77 -11.04 -1.37
C HIS A 144 9.84 -12.26 -1.50
N ASN A 145 8.94 -12.41 -0.53
CA ASN A 145 8.05 -13.56 -0.46
C ASN A 145 6.98 -13.55 -1.56
N ILE A 146 6.55 -12.37 -1.99
CA ILE A 146 5.63 -12.21 -3.12
C ILE A 146 6.35 -12.52 -4.45
N TYR A 147 7.56 -11.99 -4.66
CA TYR A 147 8.27 -12.14 -5.94
C TYR A 147 8.63 -13.58 -6.26
N ILE A 148 9.00 -14.38 -5.25
CA ILE A 148 9.40 -15.77 -5.46
C ILE A 148 8.24 -16.68 -5.90
N GLN A 149 6.98 -16.22 -5.76
CA GLN A 149 5.82 -16.99 -6.20
C GLN A 149 5.88 -17.23 -7.70
N GLN A 150 5.60 -18.47 -8.13
CA GLN A 150 5.70 -18.88 -9.52
C GLN A 150 4.82 -18.01 -10.44
N VAL A 151 3.66 -17.59 -9.94
CA VAL A 151 2.73 -16.70 -10.67
C VAL A 151 3.38 -15.34 -10.97
N ILE A 152 4.20 -14.80 -10.07
CA ILE A 152 4.92 -13.53 -10.30
C ILE A 152 6.11 -13.76 -11.22
N LYS A 153 6.94 -14.79 -10.97
CA LYS A 153 8.13 -15.07 -11.78
C LYS A 153 7.80 -15.34 -13.25
N THR A 154 6.67 -15.99 -13.52
CA THR A 154 6.24 -16.30 -14.89
C THR A 154 5.87 -15.03 -15.65
N HIS A 155 5.23 -14.05 -14.98
CA HIS A 155 4.77 -12.82 -15.61
C HIS A 155 5.83 -11.69 -15.56
N ASN A 156 6.79 -11.76 -14.64
CA ASN A 156 7.83 -10.75 -14.48
C ASN A 156 9.19 -11.33 -14.05
N PRO A 157 9.82 -12.18 -14.87
CA PRO A 157 11.06 -12.88 -14.51
C PRO A 157 12.28 -11.96 -14.34
N LYS A 158 12.22 -10.75 -14.93
CA LYS A 158 13.32 -9.78 -14.96
C LYS A 158 13.03 -8.50 -14.17
N GLY A 159 11.87 -8.39 -13.51
CA GLY A 159 11.50 -7.15 -12.82
C GLY A 159 11.39 -5.95 -13.77
N THR A 160 10.77 -6.13 -14.94
CA THR A 160 10.60 -5.08 -15.95
C THR A 160 9.18 -4.97 -16.47
N ASN A 161 8.35 -5.99 -16.23
CA ASN A 161 6.99 -6.05 -16.74
C ASN A 161 6.00 -5.46 -15.75
N PHE A 162 4.95 -4.85 -16.28
CA PHE A 162 3.77 -4.52 -15.49
C PHE A 162 3.06 -5.81 -15.06
N LEU A 163 2.73 -5.91 -13.78
CA LEU A 163 1.98 -7.04 -13.22
C LEU A 163 0.49 -6.66 -13.13
N PRO A 164 -0.42 -7.47 -13.70
CA PRO A 164 -1.85 -7.28 -13.48
C PRO A 164 -2.20 -7.37 -11.99
N PRO A 165 -3.11 -6.53 -11.46
CA PRO A 165 -3.53 -6.61 -10.06
C PRO A 165 -3.99 -8.00 -9.62
N SER A 166 -4.70 -8.72 -10.49
CA SER A 166 -5.16 -10.10 -10.23
C SER A 166 -4.00 -11.06 -9.94
N ILE A 167 -2.88 -10.93 -10.66
CA ILE A 167 -1.67 -11.75 -10.45
C ILE A 167 -1.05 -11.47 -9.07
N CYS A 168 -1.00 -10.21 -8.66
CA CYS A 168 -0.52 -9.82 -7.34
C CYS A 168 -1.43 -10.36 -6.22
N CYS A 169 -2.76 -10.30 -6.39
CA CYS A 169 -3.71 -10.87 -5.45
C CYS A 169 -3.55 -12.39 -5.30
N ILE A 170 -3.40 -13.12 -6.42
CA ILE A 170 -3.14 -14.56 -6.40
C ILE A 170 -1.84 -14.86 -5.66
N ALA A 171 -0.76 -14.13 -5.97
CA ALA A 171 0.53 -14.32 -5.30
C ALA A 171 0.44 -14.14 -3.78
N ILE A 172 -0.23 -13.08 -3.32
CA ILE A 172 -0.44 -12.83 -1.88
C ILE A 172 -1.29 -13.95 -1.26
N SER A 173 -2.33 -14.41 -1.94
CA SER A 173 -3.16 -15.52 -1.43
C SER A 173 -2.33 -16.80 -1.20
N PHE A 174 -1.38 -17.10 -2.09
CA PHE A 174 -0.47 -18.24 -1.93
C PHE A 174 0.48 -18.03 -0.74
N VAL A 175 1.05 -16.83 -0.59
CA VAL A 175 1.92 -16.49 0.54
C VAL A 175 1.19 -16.65 1.88
N ILE A 176 -0.07 -16.22 1.97
CA ILE A 176 -0.89 -16.35 3.19
C ILE A 176 -1.19 -17.83 3.46
N ASN A 177 -1.66 -18.58 2.46
CA ASN A 177 -2.04 -19.98 2.64
C ASN A 177 -0.86 -20.89 3.00
N LEU A 178 0.32 -20.65 2.43
CA LEU A 178 1.53 -21.42 2.74
C LEU A 178 1.93 -21.31 4.22
N LYS A 179 1.65 -20.17 4.87
CA LYS A 179 2.00 -19.96 6.28
C LYS A 179 0.91 -20.44 7.24
N ILE A 180 -0.34 -20.51 6.80
CA ILE A 180 -1.43 -21.12 7.57
C ILE A 180 -1.23 -22.63 7.67
N MET A 181 -0.78 -23.31 6.61
CA MET A 181 -0.53 -24.76 6.61
C MET A 181 0.71 -25.21 7.40
N GLN A 182 1.45 -24.29 8.01
CA GLN A 182 2.60 -24.60 8.87
C GLN A 182 2.23 -24.63 10.37
N TYR A 183 0.96 -24.41 10.69
CA TYR A 183 0.35 -24.54 12.02
C TYR A 183 -0.79 -25.56 11.97
#